data_AF-A0A385SYB5-F1
#
_entry.id   AF-A0A385SYB5-F1
#
_cell.length_a   1.000
_cell.length_b   1.000
_cell.length_c   1.000
_cell.angle_alpha   90.00
_cell.angle_beta   90.00
_cell.angle_gamma   90.00
#
_symmetry.space_group_name_H-M   'P 1'
#
loop_
_entity.id
_entity.type
_entity.pdbx_description
1 polymer ?
#
loop_
_entity_poly.entity_id
_entity_poly.type
_entity_poly.pdbx_seq_one_letter_code
_entity_poly.pdbx_strand_id
1 'polypeptide(L)'
;MKHAHWLGLLVITSSLLVLALVLTSCGSDDDPETAGIDPKTFIVKTWKLSGGGTIEKDGTDVSADYSGLELTFVSAGTYTSKNGGLLFRSSGTWRWKSTDATVLLLDGELEVNVKEITATNFHSQFNLSEDYAAGGRSKGVIGPYEVTLKGAN
;
A
#
# COMPACT_ATOMS: atom_id res chain seq x y z
N MET A 1 -31.38 -19.48 -82.41
CA MET A 1 -32.58 -19.09 -81.63
C MET A 1 -32.23 -19.20 -80.14
N LYS A 2 -32.53 -18.17 -79.32
CA LYS A 2 -32.49 -18.18 -77.82
C LYS A 2 -31.08 -18.37 -77.19
N HIS A 3 -30.66 -17.81 -76.04
CA HIS A 3 -30.95 -16.64 -75.14
C HIS A 3 -29.71 -16.56 -74.19
N ALA A 4 -29.29 -15.49 -73.49
CA ALA A 4 -29.56 -14.04 -73.38
C ALA A 4 -28.21 -13.37 -72.94
N HIS A 5 -27.82 -12.14 -73.28
CA HIS A 5 -28.31 -10.83 -72.78
C HIS A 5 -28.22 -10.58 -71.26
N TRP A 6 -27.07 -10.03 -70.81
CA TRP A 6 -26.89 -9.17 -69.62
C TRP A 6 -25.53 -8.44 -69.75
N LEU A 7 -25.40 -7.37 -70.56
CA LEU A 7 -25.50 -5.96 -70.13
C LEU A 7 -24.81 -5.67 -68.78
N GLY A 8 -23.67 -5.00 -68.70
CA GLY A 8 -22.90 -4.29 -69.71
C GLY A 8 -21.79 -3.49 -69.01
N LEU A 9 -21.27 -2.48 -69.71
CA LEU A 9 -20.91 -1.14 -69.21
C LEU A 9 -20.11 -1.01 -67.88
N LEU A 10 -19.04 -0.24 -67.79
CA LEU A 10 -18.51 0.82 -68.66
C LEU A 10 -17.06 1.10 -68.16
N VAL A 11 -16.08 1.20 -69.08
CA VAL A 11 -15.08 2.31 -69.18
C VAL A 11 -14.19 2.60 -67.94
N ILE A 12 -12.84 2.46 -68.03
CA ILE A 12 -11.91 3.55 -68.44
C ILE A 12 -11.96 4.71 -67.40
N THR A 13 -10.91 5.15 -66.69
CA THR A 13 -9.47 5.31 -67.03
C THR A 13 -8.62 5.72 -65.81
N SER A 14 -7.28 5.64 -65.97
CA SER A 14 -6.27 6.64 -65.53
C SER A 14 -6.14 7.07 -64.05
N SER A 15 -4.98 6.73 -63.49
CA SER A 15 -4.10 7.53 -62.62
C SER A 15 -4.60 8.87 -62.05
N LEU A 16 -4.71 8.98 -60.70
CA LEU A 16 -3.88 9.87 -59.86
C LEU A 16 -4.14 9.63 -58.34
N LEU A 17 -3.39 10.35 -57.48
CA LEU A 17 -3.48 10.42 -56.00
C LEU A 17 -2.98 9.17 -55.25
N VAL A 18 -1.76 9.13 -54.68
CA VAL A 18 -1.19 9.96 -53.59
C VAL A 18 -1.96 9.82 -52.27
N LEU A 19 -1.40 9.05 -51.33
CA LEU A 19 -1.18 9.52 -49.96
C LEU A 19 -0.06 8.73 -49.27
N ALA A 20 1.01 9.42 -48.87
CA ALA A 20 1.92 8.91 -47.86
C ALA A 20 1.27 9.10 -46.48
N LEU A 21 1.13 8.03 -45.72
CA LEU A 21 0.74 8.08 -44.31
C LEU A 21 1.74 7.28 -43.48
N VAL A 22 2.64 8.03 -42.86
CA VAL A 22 3.48 7.57 -41.76
C VAL A 22 2.55 7.21 -40.61
N LEU A 23 2.62 5.97 -40.13
CA LEU A 23 2.13 5.60 -38.81
C LEU A 23 3.28 4.96 -38.03
N THR A 24 3.97 5.82 -37.28
CA THR A 24 4.75 5.43 -36.12
C THR A 24 3.85 4.65 -35.17
N SER A 25 4.03 3.33 -35.07
CA SER A 25 3.51 2.57 -33.93
C SER A 25 4.34 2.96 -32.72
N CYS A 26 3.86 3.95 -31.97
CA CYS A 26 4.41 4.28 -30.66
C CYS A 26 4.26 3.03 -29.78
N GLY A 27 5.39 2.48 -29.37
CA GLY A 27 5.51 1.45 -28.34
C GLY A 27 6.52 1.92 -27.30
N SER A 28 6.47 3.21 -26.96
CA SER A 28 7.01 3.66 -25.69
C SER A 28 6.12 3.05 -24.61
N ASP A 29 6.62 2.02 -23.93
CA ASP A 29 6.12 1.62 -22.62
C ASP A 29 6.55 2.67 -21.56
N ASP A 30 6.32 3.95 -21.86
CA ASP A 30 5.96 4.94 -20.87
C ASP A 30 4.54 4.55 -20.40
N ASP A 31 4.48 3.45 -19.64
CA ASP A 31 3.29 3.06 -18.88
C ASP A 31 2.90 4.31 -18.08
N PRO A 32 1.74 4.92 -18.34
CA PRO A 32 1.40 6.18 -17.71
C PRO A 32 1.31 5.91 -16.22
N GLU A 33 2.33 6.36 -15.49
CA GLU A 33 2.47 6.24 -14.04
C GLU A 33 1.11 6.59 -13.45
N THR A 34 0.36 5.54 -13.10
CA THR A 34 -1.06 5.72 -12.79
C THR A 34 -1.05 6.57 -11.55
N ALA A 35 -1.60 7.79 -11.66
CA ALA A 35 -1.47 8.85 -10.66
C ALA A 35 -2.25 8.52 -9.38
N GLY A 36 -1.84 7.44 -8.73
CA GLY A 36 -2.26 6.98 -7.44
C GLY A 36 -1.61 7.82 -6.37
N ILE A 37 -2.30 7.91 -5.25
CA ILE A 37 -1.77 8.58 -4.06
C ILE A 37 -0.63 7.70 -3.53
N ASP A 38 0.57 8.27 -3.39
CA ASP A 38 1.72 7.59 -2.76
C ASP A 38 1.28 7.02 -1.40
N PRO A 39 1.30 5.69 -1.20
CA PRO A 39 0.84 5.07 0.05
C PRO A 39 1.55 5.60 1.29
N LYS A 40 2.79 6.12 1.15
CA LYS A 40 3.54 6.75 2.24
C LYS A 40 2.84 7.96 2.82
N THR A 41 2.00 8.66 2.05
CA THR A 41 1.27 9.85 2.52
C THR A 41 0.21 9.50 3.57
N PHE A 42 -0.31 8.27 3.57
CA PHE A 42 -1.37 7.87 4.51
C PHE A 42 -0.88 7.68 5.95
N ILE A 43 0.40 7.37 6.19
CA ILE A 43 0.92 7.03 7.52
C ILE A 43 0.77 8.16 8.54
N VAL A 44 0.87 9.41 8.08
CA VAL A 44 0.92 10.63 8.92
C VAL A 44 -0.47 10.98 9.44
N LYS A 45 -0.92 10.25 10.47
CA LYS A 45 -2.15 10.46 11.22
C LYS A 45 -2.14 9.66 12.53
N THR A 46 -3.23 9.75 13.28
CA THR A 46 -3.55 8.82 14.38
C THR A 46 -4.27 7.58 13.85
N TRP A 47 -3.68 6.44 14.15
CA TRP A 47 -4.22 5.10 13.96
C TRP A 47 -4.72 4.55 15.30
N LYS A 48 -5.85 3.84 15.30
CA LYS A 48 -6.50 3.35 16.52
C LYS A 48 -6.91 1.89 16.39
N LEU A 49 -6.90 1.16 17.50
CA LEU A 49 -7.44 -0.20 17.55
C LEU A 49 -8.98 -0.23 17.46
N SER A 50 -9.63 0.83 17.96
CA SER A 50 -11.07 1.04 17.85
C SER A 50 -11.54 1.15 16.38
N GLY A 51 -12.74 0.68 16.08
CA GLY A 51 -13.33 0.74 14.73
C GLY A 51 -13.13 -0.53 13.90
N GLY A 52 -12.82 -1.66 14.56
CA GLY A 52 -12.55 -2.94 13.88
C GLY A 52 -11.08 -3.13 13.51
N GLY A 53 -10.16 -2.55 14.27
CA GLY A 53 -8.76 -2.99 14.30
C GLY A 53 -8.61 -4.27 15.12
N THR A 54 -7.48 -4.96 14.94
CA THR A 54 -7.12 -6.21 15.61
C THR A 54 -5.62 -6.23 15.93
N ILE A 55 -5.25 -7.01 16.96
CA ILE A 55 -3.87 -7.41 17.26
C ILE A 55 -3.89 -8.92 17.49
N GLU A 56 -3.20 -9.65 16.63
CA GLU A 56 -2.98 -11.08 16.79
C GLU A 56 -1.52 -11.33 17.17
N LYS A 57 -1.30 -12.21 18.14
CA LYS A 57 0.01 -12.76 18.50
C LYS A 57 -0.01 -14.25 18.20
N ASP A 58 0.92 -14.74 17.39
CA ASP A 58 0.96 -16.15 16.99
C ASP A 58 -0.40 -16.69 16.45
N GLY A 59 -1.18 -15.84 15.76
CA GLY A 59 -2.53 -16.16 15.25
C GLY A 59 -3.64 -16.21 16.31
N THR A 60 -3.39 -15.74 17.53
CA THR A 60 -4.39 -15.59 18.60
C THR A 60 -4.71 -14.10 18.81
N ASP A 61 -5.99 -13.73 18.79
CA ASP A 61 -6.44 -12.37 19.10
C ASP A 61 -6.10 -11.99 20.55
N VAL A 62 -5.30 -10.94 20.71
CA VAL A 62 -4.89 -10.33 21.98
C VAL A 62 -5.32 -8.86 22.07
N SER A 63 -6.22 -8.40 21.19
CA SER A 63 -6.69 -7.01 21.10
C SER A 63 -7.22 -6.44 22.43
N ALA A 64 -7.77 -7.30 23.29
CA ALA A 64 -8.27 -6.93 24.61
C ALA A 64 -7.19 -6.34 25.53
N ASP A 65 -5.94 -6.83 25.43
CA ASP A 65 -4.80 -6.37 26.24
C ASP A 65 -4.33 -4.95 25.86
N TYR A 66 -4.70 -4.48 24.67
CA TYR A 66 -4.31 -3.19 24.09
C TYR A 66 -5.52 -2.27 23.89
N SER A 67 -6.56 -2.45 24.70
CA SER A 67 -7.80 -1.66 24.64
C SER A 67 -7.51 -0.15 24.71
N GLY A 68 -8.04 0.59 23.73
CA GLY A 68 -7.78 2.02 23.59
C GLY A 68 -6.39 2.37 23.04
N LEU A 69 -5.70 1.45 22.37
CA LEU A 69 -4.47 1.74 21.63
C LEU A 69 -4.69 2.83 20.58
N GLU A 70 -3.85 3.86 20.66
CA GLU A 70 -3.69 4.91 19.65
C GLU A 70 -2.20 5.03 19.29
N LEU A 71 -1.87 5.09 18.00
CA LEU A 71 -0.51 5.25 17.47
C LEU A 71 -0.52 6.42 16.48
N THR A 72 0.16 7.52 16.82
CA THR A 72 0.17 8.75 16.02
C THR A 72 1.53 8.96 15.38
N PHE A 73 1.60 9.02 14.06
CA PHE A 73 2.80 9.39 13.31
C PHE A 73 2.71 10.84 12.85
N VAL A 74 3.78 11.62 13.02
CA VAL A 74 3.91 12.98 12.46
C VAL A 74 5.04 13.03 11.42
N SER A 75 4.90 13.91 10.42
CA SER A 75 5.82 14.05 9.28
C SER A 75 7.26 14.40 9.65
N ALA A 76 7.51 14.87 10.89
CA ALA A 76 8.83 15.11 11.44
C ALA A 76 9.62 13.82 11.79
N GLY A 77 9.11 12.63 11.46
CA GLY A 77 9.78 11.35 11.74
C GLY A 77 9.68 10.91 13.21
N THR A 78 8.70 11.42 13.95
CA THR A 78 8.40 11.00 15.33
C THR A 78 7.01 10.39 15.45
N TYR A 79 6.84 9.50 16.42
CA TYR A 79 5.56 8.89 16.74
C TYR A 79 5.27 8.94 18.25
N THR A 80 3.99 8.82 18.61
CA THR A 80 3.54 8.60 19.99
C THR A 80 2.59 7.41 20.06
N SER A 81 2.63 6.67 21.16
CA SER A 81 1.68 5.59 21.45
C SER A 81 1.02 5.80 22.80
N LYS A 82 -0.27 5.51 22.84
CA LYS A 82 -1.09 5.38 24.05
C LYS A 82 -1.59 3.94 24.10
N ASN A 83 -1.52 3.31 25.28
CA ASN A 83 -1.92 1.92 25.49
C ASN A 83 -1.19 0.89 24.58
N GLY A 84 -0.01 1.23 24.03
CA GLY A 84 0.84 0.31 23.24
C GLY A 84 1.54 -0.79 24.03
N GLY A 85 1.43 -0.80 25.37
CA GLY A 85 2.04 -1.80 26.24
C GLY A 85 3.55 -1.88 26.03
N LEU A 86 4.01 -3.04 25.54
CA LEU A 86 5.41 -3.27 25.15
C LEU A 86 5.61 -3.41 23.63
N LEU A 87 4.54 -3.34 22.83
CA LEU A 87 4.59 -3.43 21.35
C LEU A 87 5.06 -2.11 20.74
N PHE A 88 4.71 -0.99 21.36
CA PHE A 88 5.07 0.36 20.91
C PHE A 88 5.52 1.19 22.11
N ARG A 89 6.64 1.93 21.95
CA ARG A 89 7.10 2.86 22.98
C ARG A 89 6.12 4.04 23.07
N SER A 90 6.02 4.68 24.24
CA SER A 90 5.12 5.82 24.46
C SER A 90 5.40 6.99 23.50
N SER A 91 6.66 7.15 23.12
CA SER A 91 7.09 7.96 21.98
C SER A 91 8.38 7.41 21.40
N GLY A 92 8.66 7.79 20.14
CA GLY A 92 9.81 7.29 19.42
C GLY A 92 10.02 7.98 18.07
N THR A 93 10.91 7.41 17.27
CA THR A 93 11.18 7.84 15.89
C THR A 93 10.67 6.82 14.88
N TRP A 94 10.36 7.26 13.67
CA TRP A 94 9.98 6.38 12.57
C TRP A 94 10.57 6.87 11.25
N ARG A 95 10.82 5.94 10.33
CA ARG A 95 11.10 6.23 8.93
C ARG A 95 10.66 5.08 8.04
N TRP A 96 10.36 5.36 6.78
CA TRP A 96 10.30 4.32 5.76
C TRP A 96 11.70 3.74 5.54
N LYS A 97 11.84 2.42 5.66
CA LYS A 97 13.06 1.67 5.28
C LYS A 97 13.03 1.30 3.80
N SER A 98 11.85 1.04 3.24
CA SER A 98 11.60 0.72 1.83
C SER A 98 11.26 1.95 0.98
N THR A 99 11.57 1.89 -0.31
CA THR A 99 11.04 2.84 -1.32
C THR A 99 9.53 2.71 -1.50
N ASP A 100 8.96 1.52 -1.30
CA ASP A 100 7.62 1.19 -1.81
C ASP A 100 6.56 1.08 -0.69
N ALA A 101 6.79 1.78 0.44
CA ALA A 101 5.93 1.76 1.64
C ALA A 101 5.69 0.37 2.30
N THR A 102 6.51 -0.64 1.99
CA THR A 102 6.37 -2.01 2.50
C THR A 102 7.05 -2.26 3.85
N VAL A 103 8.04 -1.46 4.25
CA VAL A 103 8.74 -1.59 5.54
C VAL A 103 8.93 -0.23 6.21
N LEU A 104 8.32 -0.10 7.38
CA LEU A 104 8.49 1.00 8.33
C LEU A 104 9.49 0.58 9.42
N LEU A 105 10.43 1.44 9.80
CA LEU A 105 11.37 1.19 10.89
C LEU A 105 11.05 2.12 12.06
N LEU A 106 10.68 1.55 13.21
CA LEU A 106 10.48 2.29 14.46
C LEU A 106 11.76 2.24 15.30
N ASP A 107 12.15 3.40 15.84
CA ASP A 107 13.26 3.60 16.76
C ASP A 107 14.64 3.12 16.29
N GLY A 108 14.78 2.86 14.99
CA GLY A 108 15.98 2.26 14.41
C GLY A 108 16.07 0.74 14.57
N GLU A 109 15.09 0.11 15.22
CA GLU A 109 15.18 -1.25 15.75
C GLU A 109 14.04 -2.16 15.26
N LEU A 110 12.77 -1.74 15.38
CA LEU A 110 11.62 -2.59 15.05
C LEU A 110 11.19 -2.40 13.59
N GLU A 111 11.34 -3.45 12.79
CA GLU A 111 10.87 -3.50 11.40
C GLU A 111 9.42 -3.96 11.32
N VAL A 112 8.55 -3.03 10.90
CA VAL A 112 7.12 -3.21 10.71
C VAL A 112 6.84 -3.36 9.22
N ASN A 113 6.52 -4.59 8.81
CA ASN A 113 6.19 -4.93 7.43
C ASN A 113 4.74 -4.53 7.17
N VAL A 114 4.54 -3.49 6.36
CA VAL A 114 3.21 -2.99 5.98
C VAL A 114 2.68 -3.88 4.86
N LYS A 115 1.54 -4.56 5.07
CA LYS A 115 0.87 -5.32 4.00
C LYS A 115 -0.16 -4.47 3.28
N GLU A 116 -0.81 -3.56 4.01
CA GLU A 116 -1.75 -2.60 3.45
C GLU A 116 -1.67 -1.26 4.22
N ILE A 117 -1.65 -0.15 3.49
CA ILE A 117 -1.92 1.16 4.05
C ILE A 117 -2.82 1.96 3.09
N THR A 118 -3.94 2.44 3.62
CA THR A 118 -4.94 3.24 2.90
C THR A 118 -5.34 4.45 3.73
N ALA A 119 -6.31 5.25 3.29
CA ALA A 119 -6.80 6.37 4.08
C ALA A 119 -7.35 5.97 5.47
N THR A 120 -7.87 4.74 5.62
CA THR A 120 -8.60 4.29 6.82
C THR A 120 -8.10 2.98 7.42
N ASN A 121 -7.19 2.26 6.76
CA ASN A 121 -6.65 0.99 7.25
C ASN A 121 -5.12 1.00 7.24
N PHE A 122 -4.51 0.51 8.32
CA PHE A 122 -3.08 0.24 8.43
C PHE A 122 -2.91 -1.17 8.96
N HIS A 123 -2.57 -2.09 8.06
CA HIS A 123 -2.35 -3.50 8.37
C HIS A 123 -0.86 -3.83 8.23
N SER A 124 -0.30 -4.42 9.27
CA SER A 124 1.14 -4.63 9.39
C SER A 124 1.51 -5.90 10.16
N GLN A 125 2.74 -6.37 9.97
CA GLN A 125 3.30 -7.55 10.62
C GLN A 125 4.72 -7.28 11.09
N PHE A 126 5.06 -7.67 12.32
CA PHE A 126 6.41 -7.53 12.86
C PHE A 126 6.73 -8.70 13.81
N ASN A 127 8.02 -8.89 14.09
CA ASN A 127 8.47 -9.82 15.12
C ASN A 127 9.08 -9.02 16.28
N LEU A 128 8.44 -9.04 17.44
CA LEU A 128 8.86 -8.25 18.60
C LEU A 128 10.05 -8.94 19.29
N SER A 129 11.19 -8.23 19.38
CA SER A 129 12.42 -8.73 20.01
C SER A 129 12.51 -8.37 21.51
N GLU A 130 13.36 -9.07 22.25
CA GLU A 130 13.64 -8.76 23.67
C GLU A 130 14.29 -7.38 23.83
N ASP A 131 15.20 -7.02 22.91
CA ASP A 131 15.89 -5.73 22.90
C ASP A 131 14.93 -4.56 22.75
N TYR A 132 13.91 -4.70 21.88
CA TYR A 132 12.93 -3.65 21.66
C TYR A 132 11.90 -3.55 22.80
N ALA A 133 11.36 -4.69 23.24
CA ALA A 133 10.31 -4.81 24.26
C ALA A 133 10.84 -4.77 25.72
N ALA A 134 11.95 -4.09 25.94
CA ALA A 134 12.77 -4.17 27.16
C ALA A 134 11.97 -4.02 28.46
N GLY A 135 12.08 -5.02 29.35
CA GLY A 135 11.47 -5.01 30.68
C GLY A 135 11.16 -6.42 31.19
N GLY A 136 10.85 -6.55 32.49
CA GLY A 136 10.64 -7.86 33.15
C GLY A 136 9.43 -8.69 32.69
N ARG A 137 8.69 -8.22 31.67
CA ARG A 137 7.58 -8.94 31.02
C ARG A 137 7.85 -9.28 29.54
N SER A 138 9.02 -8.93 28.99
CA SER A 138 9.42 -9.14 27.59
C SER A 138 9.08 -10.55 27.08
N LYS A 139 9.42 -11.58 27.86
CA LYS A 139 9.21 -13.00 27.49
C LYS A 139 7.77 -13.41 27.20
N GLY A 140 6.77 -12.70 27.72
CA GLY A 140 5.36 -12.95 27.41
C GLY A 140 4.88 -12.29 26.11
N VAL A 141 5.60 -11.26 25.64
CA VAL A 141 5.23 -10.45 24.47
C VAL A 141 6.19 -10.62 23.29
N ILE A 142 7.29 -11.34 23.40
CA ILE A 142 8.17 -11.64 22.26
C ILE A 142 7.45 -12.55 21.26
N GLY A 143 7.70 -12.33 19.97
CA GLY A 143 7.19 -13.17 18.87
C GLY A 143 6.50 -12.39 17.74
N PRO A 144 5.90 -13.10 16.78
CA PRO A 144 5.23 -12.51 15.64
C PRO A 144 3.89 -11.89 16.03
N TYR A 145 3.66 -10.69 15.53
CA TYR A 145 2.40 -9.95 15.61
C TYR A 145 1.87 -9.61 14.22
N GLU A 146 0.55 -9.67 14.10
CA GLU A 146 -0.21 -9.07 13.01
C GLU A 146 -1.15 -8.02 13.59
N VAL A 147 -1.09 -6.79 13.06
CA VAL A 147 -1.72 -5.61 13.64
C VAL A 147 -2.47 -4.85 12.57
N THR A 148 -3.79 -4.74 12.74
CA THR A 148 -4.66 -3.88 11.94
C THR A 148 -5.13 -2.71 12.80
N LEU A 149 -4.80 -1.49 12.42
CA LEU A 149 -5.33 -0.26 13.03
C LEU A 149 -6.17 0.52 12.03
N LYS A 150 -7.13 1.29 12.53
CA LYS A 150 -8.00 2.15 11.73
C LYS A 150 -7.58 3.61 11.83
N GLY A 151 -7.51 4.28 10.70
CA GLY A 151 -7.22 5.71 10.64
C GLY A 151 -8.42 6.50 11.15
N ALA A 152 -8.17 7.56 11.92
CA ALA A 152 -9.21 8.58 12.12
C ALA A 152 -9.56 9.23 10.76
N ASN A 153 -10.87 9.43 10.54
CA ASN A 153 -11.41 10.29 9.48
C ASN A 153 -11.21 11.78 9.84
#